data_AF-H8FVW9-F1
#
_entry.id   AF-H8FVW9-F1
#
_cell.length_a   1.000
_cell.length_b   1.000
_cell.length_c   1.000
_cell.angle_alpha   90.00
_cell.angle_beta   90.00
_cell.angle_gamma   90.00
#
_symmetry.space_group_name_H-M   'P 1'
#
loop_
_entity.id
_entity.type
_entity.pdbx_description
1 polymer ?
#
loop_
_entity_poly.entity_id
_entity_poly.type
_entity_poly.pdbx_seq_one_letter_code
_entity_poly.pdbx_strand_id
1 'polypeptide(L)'
;MTAFSDRLFESMLTIDISPPWTGLFMKLASARPAATSLARALVATPIGIVLAAFLCLSASGCINTFSHQDSDEDGLEVVFDITSVSEFIRQTEAGQNVSQFSLGWFIDTLLIDIAARDEELFRYFHRDGLLMSSYLQTTFQSHPEQEIATIDRMAQQGNTTLRLAARHALGALLHIPNTKDSPDVQENDRHLLLEELIALREMQEQAQDENSSR
;
A
#
# COMPACT_ATOMS: atom_id res chain seq x y z
N MET A 1 42.72 -36.91 -0.13
CA MET A 1 43.05 -35.52 -0.49
C MET A 1 41.74 -34.83 -0.84
N THR A 2 41.12 -34.29 0.20
CA THR A 2 39.77 -33.71 0.25
C THR A 2 39.90 -32.43 1.07
N ALA A 3 39.07 -31.44 0.78
CA ALA A 3 39.00 -30.10 1.39
C ALA A 3 39.94 -29.05 0.79
N PHE A 4 39.56 -28.47 -0.36
CA PHE A 4 39.93 -27.08 -0.68
C PHE A 4 38.92 -26.32 -1.56
N SER A 5 37.74 -26.90 -1.85
CA SER A 5 36.80 -26.34 -2.85
C SER A 5 35.44 -25.89 -2.30
N ASP A 6 35.26 -25.79 -0.98
CA ASP A 6 33.97 -25.43 -0.36
C ASP A 6 33.96 -24.05 0.32
N ARG A 7 35.06 -23.30 0.30
CA ARG A 7 35.16 -22.00 1.03
C ARG A 7 35.04 -20.74 0.16
N LEU A 8 34.74 -20.86 -1.13
CA LEU A 8 34.53 -19.71 -2.01
C LEU A 8 33.06 -19.47 -2.38
N PHE A 9 32.12 -20.28 -1.86
CA PHE A 9 30.69 -20.12 -2.14
C PHE A 9 29.89 -19.47 -1.00
N GLU A 10 30.47 -19.27 0.19
CA GLU A 10 29.75 -18.68 1.34
C GLU A 10 30.00 -17.18 1.57
N SER A 11 30.88 -16.51 0.82
CA SER A 11 31.24 -15.11 1.09
C SER A 11 30.60 -14.08 0.16
N MET A 12 29.52 -14.42 -0.55
CA MET A 12 28.93 -13.56 -1.60
C MET A 12 27.40 -13.39 -1.50
N LEU A 13 26.85 -13.51 -0.30
CA LEU A 13 25.42 -13.28 -0.02
C LEU A 13 25.22 -12.36 1.19
N THR A 14 25.74 -11.14 1.07
CA THR A 14 25.20 -9.97 1.78
C THR A 14 25.27 -8.81 0.81
N ILE A 15 24.54 -8.94 -0.30
CA ILE A 15 24.08 -7.75 -1.02
C ILE A 15 23.01 -7.18 -0.10
N ASP A 16 23.29 -5.99 0.42
CA ASP A 16 22.31 -5.17 1.12
C ASP A 16 21.26 -4.74 0.08
N ILE A 17 20.27 -5.60 -0.15
CA ILE A 17 19.09 -5.34 -0.98
C ILE A 17 18.10 -4.50 -0.14
N SER A 18 18.60 -3.43 0.48
CA SER A 18 17.75 -2.38 1.02
C SER A 18 17.39 -1.46 -0.13
N PRO A 19 16.15 -1.48 -0.65
CA PRO A 19 15.77 -0.59 -1.73
C PRO A 19 15.77 0.88 -1.22
N PRO A 20 16.20 1.85 -2.04
CA PRO A 20 16.58 3.21 -1.60
C PRO A 20 15.42 4.11 -1.13
N TRP A 21 14.17 3.65 -1.11
CA TRP A 21 13.00 4.42 -0.72
C TRP A 21 12.77 4.51 0.80
N THR A 22 13.45 3.66 1.58
CA THR A 22 13.43 3.68 3.05
C THR A 22 13.97 5.00 3.64
N GLY A 23 14.94 5.64 2.97
CA GLY A 23 15.59 6.85 3.45
C GLY A 23 14.74 8.13 3.37
N LEU A 24 13.73 8.18 2.49
CA LEU A 24 12.97 9.41 2.27
C LEU A 24 11.78 9.56 3.22
N PHE A 25 11.10 8.46 3.56
CA PHE A 25 9.95 8.48 4.48
C PHE A 25 10.35 8.56 5.95
N MET A 26 11.55 8.09 6.32
CA MET A 26 12.06 8.22 7.69
C MET A 26 12.31 9.68 8.09
N LYS A 27 12.52 10.58 7.12
CA LYS A 27 12.82 12.00 7.38
C LYS A 27 11.57 12.85 7.69
N LEU A 28 10.37 12.34 7.42
CA LEU A 28 9.09 13.03 7.70
C LEU A 28 8.46 12.64 9.05
N ALA A 29 8.89 11.53 9.66
CA ALA A 29 8.34 11.07 10.96
C ALA A 29 9.07 11.63 12.19
N SER A 30 10.15 12.41 12.02
CA SER A 30 10.98 12.92 13.12
C SER A 30 10.78 14.43 13.37
N ALA A 31 9.54 14.87 13.53
CA ALA A 31 9.23 16.13 14.19
C ALA A 31 8.51 15.84 15.52
N ARG A 32 9.28 15.35 16.49
CA ARG A 32 8.82 15.15 17.87
C ARG A 32 8.95 16.48 18.62
N PRO A 33 7.88 17.11 19.12
CA PRO A 33 8.04 18.25 20.02
C PRO A 33 8.60 17.75 21.36
N ALA A 34 9.72 18.35 21.78
CA ALA A 34 10.35 18.09 23.05
C ALA A 34 9.43 18.51 24.20
N ALA A 35 8.96 17.55 24.99
CA ALA A 35 8.31 17.81 26.26
C ALA A 35 9.39 18.02 27.34
N THR A 36 9.60 19.27 27.75
CA THR A 36 10.33 19.60 28.98
C THR A 36 9.42 19.38 30.19
N SER A 37 9.75 18.38 31.00
CA SER A 37 9.19 18.19 32.33
C SER A 37 9.86 19.13 33.33
N LEU A 38 9.08 19.85 34.14
CA LEU A 38 9.52 20.35 35.44
C LEU A 38 8.41 20.09 36.46
N ALA A 39 8.71 19.20 37.41
CA ALA A 39 8.00 19.08 38.69
C ALA A 39 8.13 20.43 39.45
N ARG A 40 7.32 20.84 40.43
CA ARG A 40 6.57 20.14 41.49
C ARG A 40 5.84 21.25 42.27
N ALA A 41 4.62 21.02 42.77
CA ALA A 41 4.17 21.45 44.12
C ALA A 41 2.69 21.09 44.32
N LEU A 42 2.46 20.21 45.29
CA LEU A 42 1.15 19.86 45.85
C LEU A 42 0.68 20.98 46.78
N VAL A 43 -0.55 21.47 46.59
CA VAL A 43 -1.38 22.01 47.68
C VAL A 43 -2.79 21.48 47.49
N ALA A 44 -3.25 20.71 48.48
CA ALA A 44 -4.59 20.17 48.57
C ALA A 44 -5.54 21.23 49.11
N THR A 45 -6.71 21.39 48.48
CA THR A 45 -7.97 21.73 49.17
C THR A 45 -9.18 21.29 48.33
N PRO A 46 -10.30 20.93 48.97
CA PRO A 46 -11.30 20.03 48.39
C PRO A 46 -12.59 20.77 48.04
N ILE A 47 -12.98 20.82 46.77
CA ILE A 47 -14.34 21.21 46.39
C ILE A 47 -14.76 20.33 45.21
N GLY A 48 -15.51 19.27 45.54
CA GLY A 48 -16.29 18.54 44.55
C GLY A 48 -17.32 19.47 43.88
N ILE A 49 -17.91 19.00 42.78
CA ILE A 49 -18.94 19.68 41.97
C ILE A 49 -18.36 20.58 40.87
N VAL A 50 -17.60 20.05 39.90
CA VAL A 50 -17.58 20.61 38.52
C VAL A 50 -17.37 19.55 37.42
N LEU A 51 -16.75 18.39 37.70
CA LEU A 51 -16.36 17.42 36.65
C LEU A 51 -17.39 16.32 36.34
N ALA A 52 -18.68 16.55 36.61
CA ALA A 52 -19.78 15.66 36.23
C ALA A 52 -20.70 16.26 35.13
N ALA A 53 -20.32 17.40 34.55
CA ALA A 53 -21.14 18.16 33.60
C ALA A 53 -20.68 18.08 32.14
N PHE A 54 -19.82 17.12 31.76
CA PHE A 54 -19.42 16.92 30.36
C PHE A 54 -19.82 15.54 29.78
N LEU A 55 -20.63 14.76 30.50
CA LEU A 55 -20.99 13.40 30.11
C LEU A 55 -22.50 13.12 29.93
N CYS A 56 -23.38 14.13 29.96
CA CYS A 56 -24.84 13.86 29.96
C CYS A 56 -25.77 14.74 29.11
N LEU A 57 -25.32 15.46 28.08
CA LEU A 57 -26.23 16.09 27.09
C LEU A 57 -25.69 15.82 25.69
N SER A 58 -26.16 14.80 24.96
CA SER A 58 -27.28 15.00 24.03
C SER A 58 -27.73 13.66 23.43
N ALA A 59 -28.39 12.84 24.26
CA ALA A 59 -29.31 11.85 23.75
C ALA A 59 -30.69 12.52 23.61
N SER A 60 -31.26 12.47 22.41
CA SER A 60 -32.65 12.81 22.03
C SER A 60 -32.89 14.20 21.44
N GLY A 61 -32.58 14.32 20.16
CA GLY A 61 -33.19 15.27 19.23
C GLY A 61 -33.38 14.57 17.87
N CYS A 62 -34.35 13.67 17.79
CA CYS A 62 -34.78 13.08 16.52
C CYS A 62 -35.61 14.09 15.72
N ILE A 63 -35.58 13.92 14.39
CA ILE A 63 -36.59 14.28 13.37
C ILE A 63 -36.28 15.53 12.51
N ASN A 64 -35.92 15.22 11.25
CA ASN A 64 -36.16 15.94 10.00
C ASN A 64 -35.63 17.37 9.82
N THR A 65 -34.40 17.47 9.31
CA THR A 65 -34.02 18.46 8.29
C THR A 65 -32.92 17.90 7.37
N PHE A 66 -33.24 16.86 6.60
CA PHE A 66 -32.55 16.59 5.33
C PHE A 66 -33.63 16.34 4.29
N SER A 67 -34.22 17.43 3.81
CA SER A 67 -35.06 17.40 2.63
C SER A 67 -34.36 18.21 1.56
N HIS A 68 -33.90 17.48 0.54
CA HIS A 68 -33.66 17.93 -0.83
C HIS A 68 -32.54 18.97 -0.99
N GLN A 69 -31.61 18.87 -1.92
CA GLN A 69 -31.49 18.09 -3.14
C GLN A 69 -30.30 18.81 -3.78
N ASP A 70 -29.18 18.13 -3.97
CA ASP A 70 -28.24 18.43 -5.05
C ASP A 70 -27.31 17.23 -5.22
N SER A 71 -27.51 16.59 -6.37
CA SER A 71 -26.69 15.60 -7.07
C SER A 71 -26.31 14.31 -6.37
N ASP A 72 -27.07 13.26 -6.69
CA ASP A 72 -26.60 11.88 -6.84
C ASP A 72 -25.45 11.78 -7.87
N GLU A 73 -24.30 12.40 -7.58
CA GLU A 73 -23.03 12.27 -8.31
C GLU A 73 -22.00 11.41 -7.53
N ASP A 74 -22.41 10.86 -6.39
CA ASP A 74 -21.62 9.93 -5.55
C ASP A 74 -21.74 8.49 -6.05
N GLY A 75 -21.76 8.33 -7.37
CA GLY A 75 -21.83 7.05 -8.05
C GLY A 75 -20.50 6.31 -8.04
N LEU A 76 -19.87 6.08 -6.87
CA LEU A 76 -18.81 5.07 -6.66
C LEU A 76 -17.70 5.04 -7.74
N GLU A 77 -17.41 6.18 -8.39
CA GLU A 77 -16.53 6.32 -9.56
C GLU A 77 -15.07 6.57 -9.12
N VAL A 78 -14.57 5.71 -8.23
CA VAL A 78 -13.13 5.48 -8.08
C VAL A 78 -12.90 4.00 -8.33
N VAL A 79 -13.43 3.55 -9.47
CA VAL A 79 -13.02 2.30 -10.10
C VAL A 79 -11.63 2.63 -10.64
N PHE A 80 -10.59 2.23 -9.91
CA PHE A 80 -9.23 2.05 -10.40
C PHE A 80 -8.75 3.09 -11.42
N ASP A 81 -7.86 4.02 -11.05
CA ASP A 81 -7.33 5.00 -12.02
C ASP A 81 -6.52 4.32 -13.16
N ILE A 82 -7.25 3.85 -14.19
CA ILE A 82 -6.74 3.21 -15.41
C ILE A 82 -5.88 4.18 -16.20
N THR A 83 -6.13 5.49 -16.07
CA THR A 83 -5.34 6.53 -16.74
C THR A 83 -3.91 6.53 -16.20
N SER A 84 -3.75 6.44 -14.88
CA SER A 84 -2.43 6.33 -14.25
C SER A 84 -1.70 5.05 -14.68
N VAL A 85 -2.36 3.89 -14.70
CA VAL A 85 -1.74 2.64 -15.19
C VAL A 85 -1.31 2.75 -16.65
N SER A 86 -2.18 3.30 -17.50
CA SER A 86 -1.89 3.51 -18.92
C SER A 86 -0.71 4.44 -19.15
N GLU A 87 -0.55 5.46 -18.32
CA GLU A 87 0.60 6.36 -18.39
C GLU A 87 1.91 5.65 -17.96
N PHE A 88 1.88 4.80 -16.93
CA PHE A 88 3.05 3.99 -16.56
C PHE A 88 3.42 2.97 -17.65
N ILE A 89 2.44 2.35 -18.30
CA ILE A 89 2.65 1.48 -19.47
C ILE A 89 3.34 2.27 -20.57
N ARG A 90 2.79 3.42 -20.95
CA ARG A 90 3.34 4.28 -22.01
C ARG A 90 4.78 4.72 -21.73
N GLN A 91 5.09 5.07 -20.48
CA GLN A 91 6.46 5.43 -20.07
C GLN A 91 7.41 4.22 -20.20
N THR A 92 6.98 3.05 -19.73
CA THR A 92 7.78 1.82 -19.75
C THR A 92 8.05 1.36 -21.19
N GLU A 93 7.04 1.39 -22.07
CA GLU A 93 7.17 1.09 -23.51
C GLU A 93 8.10 2.07 -24.23
N ALA A 94 8.14 3.33 -23.79
CA ALA A 94 9.06 4.34 -24.31
C ALA A 94 10.52 4.14 -23.81
N GLY A 95 10.80 3.08 -23.05
CA GLY A 95 12.10 2.80 -22.45
C GLY A 95 12.45 3.73 -21.29
N GLN A 96 11.48 4.44 -20.74
CA GLN A 96 11.69 5.34 -19.60
C GLN A 96 11.60 4.54 -18.30
N ASN A 97 12.51 4.80 -17.37
CA ASN A 97 12.41 4.24 -16.03
C ASN A 97 11.33 5.00 -15.26
N VAL A 98 10.25 4.31 -14.92
CA VAL A 98 9.17 4.85 -14.10
C VAL A 98 9.72 5.26 -12.73
N SER A 99 9.27 6.41 -12.23
CA SER A 99 9.62 6.89 -10.89
C SER A 99 9.12 5.92 -9.84
N GLN A 100 10.06 5.37 -9.05
CA GLN A 100 9.74 4.51 -7.91
C GLN A 100 8.79 5.17 -6.91
N PHE A 101 8.95 6.48 -6.69
CA PHE A 101 8.08 7.22 -5.79
C PHE A 101 6.65 7.30 -6.33
N SER A 102 6.51 7.65 -7.62
CA SER A 102 5.21 7.84 -8.26
C SER A 102 4.44 6.53 -8.36
N LEU A 103 5.09 5.47 -8.82
CA LEU A 103 4.50 4.14 -8.94
C LEU A 103 4.20 3.53 -7.56
N GLY A 104 5.12 3.71 -6.60
CA GLY A 104 4.92 3.23 -5.21
C GLY A 104 3.73 3.88 -4.52
N TRP A 105 3.56 5.19 -4.66
CA TRP A 105 2.40 5.91 -4.11
C TRP A 105 1.08 5.51 -4.77
N PHE A 106 1.10 5.35 -6.10
CA PHE A 106 -0.05 4.86 -6.85
C PHE A 106 -0.48 3.46 -6.35
N ILE A 107 0.47 2.53 -6.21
CA ILE A 107 0.17 1.16 -5.77
C ILE A 107 -0.30 1.10 -4.32
N ASP A 108 0.27 1.90 -3.41
CA ASP A 108 -0.21 2.00 -2.02
C ASP A 108 -1.69 2.40 -1.96
N THR A 109 -2.07 3.45 -2.70
CA THR A 109 -3.45 3.94 -2.78
C THR A 109 -4.36 2.89 -3.42
N LEU A 110 -3.93 2.31 -4.54
CA LEU A 110 -4.64 1.24 -5.24
C LEU A 110 -4.93 0.03 -4.33
N LEU A 111 -3.94 -0.41 -3.55
CA LEU A 111 -4.11 -1.56 -2.66
C LEU A 111 -5.04 -1.24 -1.49
N ILE A 112 -5.04 -0.01 -0.98
CA ILE A 112 -6.03 0.45 0.01
C ILE A 112 -7.45 0.36 -0.57
N ASP A 113 -7.64 0.86 -1.79
CA ASP A 113 -8.91 0.86 -2.48
C ASP A 113 -9.42 -0.55 -2.81
N ILE A 114 -8.53 -1.46 -3.20
CA ILE A 114 -8.86 -2.87 -3.39
C ILE A 114 -9.26 -3.50 -2.04
N ALA A 115 -8.44 -3.30 -1.01
CA ALA A 115 -8.65 -3.89 0.30
C ALA A 115 -9.98 -3.43 0.92
N ALA A 116 -10.38 -2.17 0.74
CA ALA A 116 -11.67 -1.67 1.21
C ALA A 116 -12.89 -2.43 0.65
N ARG A 117 -12.71 -3.16 -0.48
CA ARG A 117 -13.77 -3.91 -1.18
C ARG A 117 -13.67 -5.42 -1.00
N ASP A 118 -12.58 -5.92 -0.42
CA ASP A 118 -12.36 -7.34 -0.15
C ASP A 118 -11.91 -7.53 1.30
N GLU A 119 -12.83 -8.00 2.15
CA GLU A 119 -12.61 -8.13 3.58
C GLU A 119 -11.44 -9.08 3.93
N GLU A 120 -11.22 -10.14 3.15
CA GLU A 120 -10.11 -11.05 3.42
C GLU A 120 -8.77 -10.43 3.04
N LEU A 121 -8.70 -9.71 1.92
CA LEU A 121 -7.51 -8.91 1.57
C LEU A 121 -7.26 -7.82 2.61
N PHE A 122 -8.31 -7.14 3.07
CA PHE A 122 -8.19 -6.14 4.12
C PHE A 122 -7.54 -6.72 5.37
N ARG A 123 -8.09 -7.83 5.88
CA ARG A 123 -7.56 -8.55 7.05
C ARG A 123 -6.13 -9.04 6.82
N TYR A 124 -5.81 -9.46 5.61
CA TYR A 124 -4.48 -9.92 5.25
C TYR A 124 -3.43 -8.80 5.29
N PHE A 125 -3.69 -7.69 4.60
CA PHE A 125 -2.76 -6.55 4.56
C PHE A 125 -2.62 -5.83 5.90
N HIS A 126 -3.70 -5.80 6.69
CA HIS A 126 -3.73 -5.15 8.01
C HIS A 126 -3.51 -6.14 9.15
N ARG A 127 -2.97 -7.33 8.87
CA ARG A 127 -2.58 -8.28 9.91
C ARG A 127 -1.63 -7.61 10.90
N ASP A 128 -1.76 -7.95 12.17
CA ASP A 128 -1.00 -7.34 13.27
C ASP A 128 -1.22 -5.83 13.46
N GLY A 129 -2.29 -5.27 12.86
CA GLY A 129 -2.63 -3.85 12.97
C GLY A 129 -1.76 -2.93 12.09
N LEU A 130 -1.10 -3.50 11.08
CA LEU A 130 -0.29 -2.74 10.13
C LEU A 130 -1.15 -1.84 9.24
N LEU A 131 -0.61 -0.67 8.89
CA LEU A 131 -1.10 0.14 7.77
C LEU A 131 -0.55 -0.42 6.45
N MET A 132 -1.23 -0.18 5.32
CA MET A 132 -0.78 -0.63 4.00
C MET A 132 0.68 -0.25 3.72
N SER A 133 1.03 1.03 3.90
CA SER A 133 2.40 1.50 3.72
C SER A 133 3.41 0.78 4.61
N SER A 134 3.02 0.42 5.84
CA SER A 134 3.86 -0.37 6.75
C SER A 134 4.02 -1.81 6.28
N TYR A 135 2.93 -2.44 5.82
CA TYR A 135 2.97 -3.77 5.19
C TYR A 135 3.92 -3.79 3.98
N LEU A 136 3.79 -2.81 3.08
CA LEU A 136 4.64 -2.69 1.90
C LEU A 136 6.12 -2.49 2.26
N GLN A 137 6.40 -1.72 3.31
CA GLN A 137 7.77 -1.42 3.75
C GLN A 137 8.44 -2.52 4.57
N THR A 138 7.67 -3.48 5.09
CA THR A 138 8.19 -4.49 6.03
C THR A 138 7.97 -5.88 5.49
N THR A 139 6.77 -6.42 5.66
CA THR A 139 6.36 -7.75 5.27
C THR A 139 6.61 -8.02 3.78
N PHE A 140 6.09 -7.15 2.91
CA PHE A 140 6.25 -7.33 1.46
C PHE A 140 7.71 -7.22 1.02
N GLN A 141 8.44 -6.22 1.50
CA GLN A 141 9.88 -6.09 1.20
C GLN A 141 10.68 -7.32 1.63
N SER A 142 10.33 -7.92 2.77
CA SER A 142 11.07 -9.07 3.30
C SER A 142 10.77 -10.35 2.51
N HIS A 143 9.55 -10.48 1.99
CA HIS A 143 9.04 -11.73 1.41
C HIS A 143 8.17 -11.53 0.15
N PRO A 144 8.65 -10.81 -0.88
CA PRO A 144 7.78 -10.35 -1.97
C PRO A 144 7.12 -11.50 -2.74
N GLU A 145 7.88 -12.53 -3.08
CA GLU A 145 7.38 -13.71 -3.80
C GLU A 145 6.32 -14.48 -3.00
N GLN A 146 6.53 -14.62 -1.68
CA GLN A 146 5.61 -15.36 -0.81
C GLN A 146 4.29 -14.61 -0.63
N GLU A 147 4.36 -13.29 -0.52
CA GLU A 147 3.18 -12.44 -0.44
C GLU A 147 2.40 -12.47 -1.75
N ILE A 148 3.05 -12.31 -2.91
CA ILE A 148 2.43 -12.46 -4.25
C ILE A 148 1.75 -13.83 -4.41
N ALA A 149 2.45 -14.92 -4.08
CA ALA A 149 1.91 -16.27 -4.16
C ALA A 149 0.74 -16.49 -3.17
N THR A 150 0.70 -15.75 -2.06
CA THR A 150 -0.41 -15.83 -1.12
C THR A 150 -1.64 -15.11 -1.66
N ILE A 151 -1.49 -13.93 -2.25
CA ILE A 151 -2.60 -13.23 -2.90
C ILE A 151 -3.14 -14.05 -4.08
N ASP A 152 -2.28 -14.69 -4.87
CA ASP A 152 -2.71 -15.57 -5.95
C ASP A 152 -3.57 -16.75 -5.45
N ARG A 153 -3.16 -17.40 -4.35
CA ARG A 153 -3.97 -18.45 -3.71
C ARG A 153 -5.30 -17.91 -3.19
N MET A 154 -5.32 -16.68 -2.66
CA MET A 154 -6.58 -16.05 -2.24
C MET A 154 -7.48 -15.78 -3.45
N ALA A 155 -6.94 -15.41 -4.62
CA ALA A 155 -7.71 -15.20 -5.85
C ALA A 155 -8.45 -16.46 -6.32
N GLN A 156 -7.87 -17.64 -6.07
CA GLN A 156 -8.50 -18.94 -6.35
C GLN A 156 -9.68 -19.27 -5.42
N GLN A 157 -9.83 -18.55 -4.30
CA GLN A 157 -10.85 -18.79 -3.28
C GLN A 157 -12.09 -17.88 -3.44
N GLY A 158 -12.02 -16.84 -4.27
CA GLY A 158 -13.11 -15.89 -4.50
C GLY A 158 -12.59 -14.50 -4.89
N ASN A 159 -13.48 -13.60 -5.31
CA ASN A 159 -13.14 -12.21 -5.71
C ASN A 159 -11.91 -12.12 -6.64
N THR A 160 -11.84 -13.04 -7.60
CA THR A 160 -10.64 -13.28 -8.41
C THR A 160 -10.11 -12.00 -9.05
N THR A 161 -10.96 -11.17 -9.65
CA THR A 161 -10.57 -9.92 -10.33
C THR A 161 -9.83 -8.95 -9.39
N LEU A 162 -10.42 -8.65 -8.22
CA LEU A 162 -9.81 -7.73 -7.23
C LEU A 162 -8.50 -8.28 -6.66
N ARG A 163 -8.44 -9.59 -6.40
CA ARG A 163 -7.26 -10.24 -5.82
C ARG A 163 -6.14 -10.37 -6.84
N LEU A 164 -6.44 -10.66 -8.10
CA LEU A 164 -5.45 -10.62 -9.18
C LEU A 164 -4.95 -9.20 -9.43
N ALA A 165 -5.83 -8.19 -9.39
CA ALA A 165 -5.39 -6.79 -9.45
C ALA A 165 -4.39 -6.47 -8.33
N ALA A 166 -4.66 -6.87 -7.08
CA ALA A 166 -3.71 -6.69 -5.97
C ALA A 166 -2.39 -7.45 -6.21
N ARG A 167 -2.46 -8.68 -6.73
CA ARG A 167 -1.29 -9.50 -7.06
C ARG A 167 -0.40 -8.80 -8.10
N HIS A 168 -0.99 -8.29 -9.19
CA HIS A 168 -0.26 -7.59 -10.24
C HIS A 168 0.28 -6.23 -9.77
N ALA A 169 -0.44 -5.52 -8.91
CA ALA A 169 0.06 -4.30 -8.28
C ALA A 169 1.31 -4.58 -7.42
N LEU A 170 1.32 -5.66 -6.63
CA LEU A 170 2.52 -6.07 -5.89
C LEU A 170 3.66 -6.52 -6.83
N GLY A 171 3.34 -7.24 -7.91
CA GLY A 171 4.31 -7.62 -8.94
C GLY A 171 5.00 -6.41 -9.57
N ALA A 172 4.24 -5.35 -9.89
CA ALA A 172 4.80 -4.11 -10.43
C ALA A 172 5.81 -3.44 -9.48
N LEU A 173 5.62 -3.53 -8.16
CA LEU A 173 6.60 -3.02 -7.18
C LEU A 173 7.93 -3.80 -7.19
N LEU A 174 7.89 -5.08 -7.53
CA LEU A 174 9.08 -5.94 -7.54
C LEU A 174 10.01 -5.60 -8.72
N HIS A 175 9.45 -5.15 -9.83
CA HIS A 175 10.16 -4.98 -11.10
C HIS A 175 10.44 -3.51 -11.45
N ILE A 176 10.40 -2.59 -10.48
CA ILE A 176 10.75 -1.19 -10.72
C ILE A 176 12.24 -1.08 -11.06
N PRO A 177 12.63 -0.65 -12.28
CA PRO A 177 14.02 -0.61 -12.68
C PRO A 177 14.84 0.34 -11.79
N ASN A 178 15.96 -0.14 -11.27
CA ASN A 178 16.89 0.67 -10.50
C ASN A 178 17.97 1.26 -11.41
N THR A 179 18.10 2.59 -11.39
CA THR A 179 19.04 3.32 -12.25
C THR A 179 20.52 2.98 -12.01
N LYS A 180 20.82 2.31 -10.90
CA LYS A 180 22.17 1.86 -10.54
C LYS A 180 22.54 0.52 -11.17
N ASP A 181 21.56 -0.25 -11.66
CA ASP A 181 21.80 -1.57 -12.22
C ASP A 181 22.32 -1.47 -13.67
N SER A 182 22.80 -2.59 -14.22
CA SER A 182 23.28 -2.59 -15.60
C SER A 182 22.12 -2.35 -16.59
N PRO A 183 22.39 -1.82 -17.80
CA PRO A 183 21.35 -1.58 -18.80
C PRO A 183 20.52 -2.84 -19.13
N ASP A 184 21.17 -4.00 -19.19
CA ASP A 184 20.52 -5.28 -19.47
C ASP A 184 19.55 -5.70 -18.35
N VAL A 185 19.92 -5.46 -17.09
CA VAL A 185 19.04 -5.72 -15.93
C VAL A 185 17.87 -4.75 -15.94
N GLN A 186 18.11 -3.46 -16.18
CA GLN A 186 17.05 -2.47 -16.27
C GLN A 186 16.06 -2.75 -17.41
N GLU A 187 16.54 -3.27 -18.54
CA GLU A 187 15.67 -3.68 -19.66
C GLU A 187 14.79 -4.88 -19.29
N ASN A 188 15.38 -5.89 -18.64
CA ASN A 188 14.61 -7.03 -18.14
C ASN A 188 13.55 -6.59 -17.11
N ASP A 189 13.90 -5.72 -16.18
CA ASP A 189 12.97 -5.19 -15.19
C ASP A 189 11.86 -4.37 -15.84
N ARG A 190 12.16 -3.55 -16.86
CA ARG A 190 11.13 -2.86 -17.64
C ARG A 190 10.17 -3.84 -18.32
N HIS A 191 10.69 -4.95 -18.86
CA HIS A 191 9.85 -5.95 -19.50
C HIS A 191 8.88 -6.61 -18.50
N LEU A 192 9.38 -7.04 -17.35
CA LEU A 192 8.56 -7.65 -16.30
C LEU A 192 7.58 -6.64 -15.68
N LEU A 193 8.01 -5.40 -15.47
CA LEU A 193 7.12 -4.32 -15.02
C LEU A 193 5.99 -4.10 -16.03
N LEU A 194 6.29 -4.07 -17.33
CA LEU A 194 5.30 -3.87 -18.37
C LEU A 194 4.25 -4.99 -18.38
N GLU A 195 4.68 -6.25 -18.23
CA GLU A 195 3.77 -7.40 -18.12
C GLU A 195 2.81 -7.25 -16.93
N GLU A 196 3.34 -6.88 -15.77
CA GLU A 196 2.53 -6.69 -14.56
C GLU A 196 1.56 -5.50 -14.70
N LEU A 197 1.98 -4.40 -15.32
CA LEU A 197 1.12 -3.24 -15.54
C LEU A 197 0.01 -3.52 -16.56
N ILE A 198 0.30 -4.28 -17.63
CA ILE A 198 -0.72 -4.70 -18.61
C ILE A 198 -1.75 -5.59 -17.94
N ALA A 199 -1.31 -6.62 -17.22
CA ALA A 199 -2.21 -7.53 -16.52
C ALA A 199 -3.03 -6.79 -15.45
N LEU A 200 -2.43 -5.82 -14.74
CA LEU A 200 -3.15 -4.94 -13.84
C LEU A 200 -4.26 -4.17 -14.56
N ARG A 201 -3.97 -3.55 -15.71
CA ARG A 201 -4.96 -2.82 -16.50
C ARG A 201 -6.11 -3.73 -16.93
N GLU A 202 -5.82 -4.93 -17.41
CA GLU A 202 -6.83 -5.92 -17.81
C GLU A 202 -7.77 -6.26 -16.64
N MET A 203 -7.23 -6.45 -15.43
CA MET A 203 -8.06 -6.70 -14.24
C MET A 203 -8.92 -5.48 -13.86
N GLN A 204 -8.40 -4.25 -14.04
CA GLN A 204 -9.16 -3.02 -13.78
C GLN A 204 -10.32 -2.86 -14.78
N GLU A 205 -10.09 -3.12 -16.06
CA GLU A 205 -11.12 -3.10 -17.11
C GLU A 205 -12.20 -4.16 -16.82
N GLN A 206 -11.79 -5.39 -16.47
CA GLN A 206 -12.74 -6.44 -16.11
C GLN A 206 -13.60 -6.06 -14.88
N ALA A 207 -12.99 -5.44 -13.85
CA ALA A 207 -13.73 -4.99 -12.67
C ALA A 207 -14.74 -3.87 -13.01
N GLN A 208 -14.45 -3.03 -13.99
CA GLN A 208 -15.35 -1.98 -14.46
C GLN A 208 -16.56 -2.56 -15.23
N ASP A 209 -16.31 -3.55 -16.08
CA ASP A 209 -17.36 -4.26 -16.84
C ASP A 209 -18.32 -5.03 -15.91
N GLU A 210 -17.77 -5.69 -14.89
CA GLU A 210 -18.54 -6.42 -13.87
C GLU A 210 -19.45 -5.48 -13.06
N ASN A 211 -19.00 -4.25 -12.77
CA ASN A 211 -19.79 -3.25 -12.08
C ASN A 211 -20.86 -2.62 -12.99
N SER A 212 -20.55 -2.39 -14.26
CA SER A 212 -21.49 -1.80 -15.23
C SER A 212 -22.64 -2.75 -15.62
N SER A 213 -22.47 -4.05 -15.36
CA SER A 213 -23.46 -5.09 -15.68
C SER A 213 -24.44 -5.39 -14.52
N ARG A 214 -24.29 -4.75 -13.36
CA ARG A 214 -25.13 -4.93 -12.16
C ARG A 214 -26.16 -3.82 -12.03
#